data_AF-A0A9W7L5Q8-F1
#
_entry.id   AF-A0A9W7L5Q8-F1
#
_cell.length_a   1.000
_cell.length_b   1.000
_cell.length_c   1.000
_cell.angle_alpha   90.00
_cell.angle_beta   90.00
_cell.angle_gamma   90.00
#
_symmetry.space_group_name_H-M   'P 1'
#
loop_
_entity.id
_entity.type
_entity.pdbx_description
1 polymer ?
#
loop_
_entity_poly.entity_id
_entity_poly.type
_entity_poly.pdbx_seq_one_letter_code
_entity_poly.pdbx_strand_id
1 'polypeptide(L)'
;MKAYDDHAEDDYRKQFKKFADSSTNRITKEDFHSTLLTLGVALDATLFEEKFAIWDADHSNTITEDEYLKFCKEQLDNNQRHEVVFKFMKNKDQFDREIDAREKNDLDSKFVVGVNHTYDGSTNEVFLSALDQANLGEYNSSTGTSSSSTSSDSRLAFVSLI
;
A
#
# COMPACT_ATOMS: atom_id res chain seq x y z
N MET A 1 -12.32 1.19 14.19
CA MET A 1 -11.48 2.30 13.70
C MET A 1 -11.05 1.91 12.29
N LYS A 2 -11.37 2.73 11.29
CA LYS A 2 -10.87 2.54 9.92
C LYS A 2 -9.75 3.55 9.69
N ALA A 3 -8.72 3.14 8.98
CA ALA A 3 -7.62 4.00 8.59
C ALA A 3 -7.49 3.95 7.08
N TYR A 4 -7.08 5.07 6.50
CA TYR A 4 -7.09 5.27 5.06
C TYR A 4 -5.73 5.78 4.61
N ASP A 5 -5.33 5.39 3.40
CA ASP A 5 -4.18 5.96 2.73
C ASP A 5 -4.59 7.29 2.06
N ASP A 6 -4.19 8.40 2.67
CA ASP A 6 -4.42 9.74 2.11
C ASP A 6 -3.53 10.03 0.88
N HIS A 7 -2.56 9.16 0.57
CA HIS A 7 -1.62 9.27 -0.54
C HIS A 7 -1.81 8.22 -1.66
N ALA A 8 -2.90 7.45 -1.62
CA ALA A 8 -3.16 6.39 -2.63
C ALA A 8 -3.10 6.93 -4.08
N GLU A 9 -3.59 8.16 -4.31
CA GLU A 9 -3.48 8.80 -5.63
C GLU A 9 -2.03 9.06 -6.05
N ASP A 10 -1.15 9.45 -5.12
CA ASP A 10 0.25 9.72 -5.45
C ASP A 10 0.97 8.44 -5.88
N ASP A 11 0.61 7.31 -5.29
CA ASP A 11 1.13 6.00 -5.68
C ASP A 11 0.59 5.55 -7.04
N TYR A 12 -0.69 5.80 -7.33
CA TYR A 12 -1.23 5.59 -8.68
C TYR A 12 -0.55 6.48 -9.72
N ARG A 13 -0.24 7.74 -9.39
CA ARG A 13 0.53 8.63 -10.29
C ARG A 13 1.94 8.10 -10.56
N LYS A 14 2.61 7.55 -9.55
CA LYS A 14 3.94 6.92 -9.73
C LYS A 14 3.84 5.69 -10.64
N GLN A 15 2.81 4.86 -10.44
CA GLN A 15 2.55 3.71 -11.33
C GLN A 15 2.27 4.17 -12.75
N PHE A 16 1.40 5.16 -12.95
CA PHE A 16 1.12 5.74 -14.26
C PHE A 16 2.41 6.13 -14.97
N LYS A 17 3.29 6.89 -14.32
CA LYS A 17 4.59 7.32 -14.90
C LYS A 17 5.53 6.17 -15.26
N LYS A 18 5.36 4.99 -14.64
CA LYS A 18 6.15 3.80 -14.97
C LYS A 18 5.71 3.18 -16.30
N PHE A 19 4.42 3.27 -16.61
CA PHE A 19 3.81 2.66 -17.80
C PHE A 19 3.58 3.65 -18.94
N ALA A 20 3.48 4.95 -18.64
CA ALA A 20 3.25 5.99 -19.62
C ALA A 20 4.47 6.17 -20.53
N ASP A 21 4.22 6.36 -21.81
CA ASP A 21 5.25 6.73 -22.75
C ASP A 21 5.79 8.11 -22.39
N SER A 22 7.12 8.20 -22.21
CA SER A 22 7.80 9.41 -21.76
C SER A 22 7.64 10.63 -22.69
N SER A 23 7.30 10.41 -23.97
CA SER A 23 7.15 11.46 -24.96
C SER A 23 5.71 11.98 -25.07
N THR A 24 4.72 11.11 -24.83
CA THR A 24 3.30 11.46 -24.95
C THR A 24 2.59 11.66 -23.62
N ASN A 25 3.20 11.20 -22.51
CA ASN A 25 2.61 11.13 -21.18
C ASN A 25 1.23 10.43 -21.19
N ARG A 26 1.13 9.36 -22.00
CA ARG A 26 -0.08 8.54 -22.18
C ARG A 26 0.33 7.07 -22.20
N ILE A 27 -0.56 6.20 -21.74
CA ILE A 27 -0.38 4.75 -21.80
C ILE A 27 -1.09 4.26 -23.05
N THR A 28 -0.41 3.52 -23.92
CA THR A 28 -1.05 2.91 -25.10
C THR A 28 -2.03 1.83 -24.66
N LYS A 29 -2.97 1.45 -25.52
CA LYS A 29 -3.91 0.38 -25.23
C LYS A 29 -3.22 -0.95 -24.89
N GLU A 30 -2.17 -1.29 -25.65
CA GLU A 30 -1.38 -2.49 -25.45
C GLU A 30 -0.59 -2.47 -24.12
N ASP A 31 0.01 -1.32 -23.79
CA ASP A 31 0.72 -1.14 -22.52
C ASP A 31 -0.24 -1.14 -21.35
N PHE A 32 -1.44 -0.59 -21.53
CA PHE A 32 -2.48 -0.60 -20.50
C PHE A 32 -2.96 -2.03 -20.21
N HIS A 33 -3.18 -2.85 -21.24
CA HIS A 33 -3.49 -4.27 -21.05
C HIS A 33 -2.38 -5.00 -20.27
N SER A 34 -1.12 -4.73 -20.58
CA SER A 34 0.04 -5.29 -19.87
C SER A 34 0.13 -4.81 -18.42
N THR A 35 -0.26 -3.55 -18.18
CA THR A 35 -0.35 -2.95 -16.84
C THR A 35 -1.39 -3.68 -16.00
N LEU A 36 -2.58 -3.95 -16.54
CA LEU A 36 -3.63 -4.70 -15.84
C LEU A 36 -3.15 -6.09 -15.39
N LEU A 37 -2.45 -6.81 -16.27
CA LEU A 37 -1.88 -8.12 -15.94
C LEU A 37 -0.85 -8.03 -14.81
N THR A 38 -0.05 -6.96 -14.79
CA THR A 38 0.93 -6.70 -13.73
C THR A 38 0.25 -6.41 -12.39
N LEU A 39 -0.90 -5.72 -12.43
CA LEU A 39 -1.76 -5.47 -11.27
C LEU A 39 -2.60 -6.70 -10.85
N GLY A 40 -2.44 -7.84 -11.52
CA GLY A 40 -3.19 -9.06 -11.24
C GLY A 40 -4.62 -9.08 -11.79
N VAL A 41 -4.98 -8.09 -12.60
CA VAL A 41 -6.27 -8.00 -13.29
C VAL A 41 -6.14 -8.66 -14.66
N ALA A 42 -6.57 -9.91 -14.77
CA ALA A 42 -6.63 -10.64 -16.04
C ALA A 42 -8.02 -10.50 -16.68
N LEU A 43 -8.08 -9.85 -17.84
CA LEU A 43 -9.28 -9.76 -18.67
C LEU A 43 -9.04 -10.52 -19.96
N ASP A 44 -10.08 -11.17 -20.49
CA ASP A 44 -10.03 -11.66 -21.86
C ASP A 44 -10.13 -10.49 -22.85
N ALA A 45 -9.72 -10.71 -24.10
CA ALA A 45 -9.65 -9.67 -25.10
C ALA A 45 -11.00 -8.99 -25.37
N THR A 46 -12.12 -9.73 -25.32
CA THR A 46 -13.44 -9.16 -25.59
C THR A 46 -13.86 -8.23 -24.46
N LEU A 47 -13.70 -8.69 -23.22
CA LEU A 47 -14.02 -7.90 -22.04
C LEU A 47 -13.10 -6.69 -21.90
N PHE A 48 -11.81 -6.83 -22.24
CA PHE A 48 -10.88 -5.71 -22.25
C PHE A 48 -11.32 -4.63 -23.24
N GLU A 49 -11.68 -4.99 -24.47
CA GLU A 49 -12.16 -4.05 -25.48
C GLU A 49 -13.41 -3.28 -25.02
N GLU A 50 -14.39 -3.98 -24.45
CA GLU A 50 -15.60 -3.36 -23.91
C GLU A 50 -15.31 -2.40 -22.75
N LYS A 51 -14.40 -2.78 -21.84
CA LYS A 51 -14.02 -1.95 -20.68
C LYS A 51 -13.14 -0.79 -21.08
N PHE A 52 -12.24 -0.97 -22.04
CA PHE A 52 -11.34 0.07 -22.51
C PHE A 52 -12.12 1.25 -23.07
N ALA A 53 -13.21 1.02 -23.80
CA ALA A 53 -14.09 2.08 -24.29
C ALA A 53 -14.76 2.93 -23.19
N ILE A 54 -14.85 2.41 -21.95
CA ILE A 54 -15.37 3.13 -20.79
C ILE A 54 -14.24 3.91 -20.09
N TRP A 55 -13.04 3.36 -20.07
CA TRP A 55 -11.87 3.97 -19.42
C TRP A 55 -11.22 5.06 -20.26
N ASP A 56 -11.16 4.87 -21.59
CA ASP A 56 -10.76 5.87 -22.60
C ASP A 56 -11.94 6.79 -22.93
N ALA A 57 -12.15 7.77 -22.05
CA ALA A 57 -13.29 8.69 -22.11
C ALA A 57 -13.13 9.73 -23.22
N ASP A 58 -11.88 10.08 -23.58
CA ASP A 58 -11.59 10.99 -24.70
C ASP A 58 -11.56 10.26 -26.07
N HIS A 59 -11.70 8.93 -26.08
CA HIS A 59 -11.64 8.07 -27.26
C HIS A 59 -10.34 8.26 -28.07
N SER A 60 -9.23 8.56 -27.37
CA SER A 60 -7.92 8.75 -27.99
C SER A 60 -7.21 7.44 -28.32
N ASN A 61 -7.78 6.30 -27.93
CA ASN A 61 -7.15 4.98 -27.96
C ASN A 61 -5.89 4.89 -27.08
N THR A 62 -5.79 5.78 -26.09
CA THR A 62 -4.71 5.86 -25.10
C THR A 62 -5.29 6.29 -23.76
N ILE A 63 -4.61 5.98 -22.66
CA ILE A 63 -5.06 6.35 -21.31
C ILE A 63 -4.22 7.53 -20.81
N THR A 64 -4.90 8.62 -20.46
CA THR A 64 -4.33 9.77 -19.75
C THR A 64 -4.12 9.49 -18.26
N GLU A 65 -3.37 10.35 -17.57
CA GLU A 65 -3.19 10.25 -16.11
C GLU A 65 -4.53 10.30 -15.37
N ASP A 66 -5.42 11.21 -15.76
CA ASP A 66 -6.74 11.36 -15.12
C ASP A 66 -7.63 10.14 -15.33
N GLU A 67 -7.61 9.55 -16.54
CA GLU A 67 -8.35 8.32 -16.85
C GLU A 67 -7.79 7.12 -16.06
N TYR A 68 -6.46 7.03 -15.95
CA TYR A 68 -5.80 6.01 -15.13
C TYR A 68 -6.17 6.13 -13.65
N LEU A 69 -6.12 7.33 -13.09
CA LEU A 69 -6.50 7.57 -11.69
C LEU A 69 -7.97 7.24 -11.44
N LYS A 70 -8.85 7.58 -12.37
CA LYS A 70 -10.27 7.23 -12.29
C LYS A 70 -10.46 5.72 -12.35
N PHE A 71 -9.77 5.03 -13.27
CA PHE A 71 -9.76 3.57 -13.33
C PHE A 71 -9.31 2.94 -11.99
N CYS A 72 -8.18 3.38 -11.43
CA CYS A 72 -7.66 2.83 -10.18
C CYS A 72 -8.66 3.01 -9.03
N LYS A 73 -9.24 4.21 -8.89
CA LYS A 73 -10.28 4.45 -7.88
C LYS A 73 -11.50 3.56 -8.07
N GLU A 74 -11.98 3.40 -9.29
CA GLU A 74 -13.18 2.63 -9.57
C GLU A 74 -12.97 1.11 -9.40
N GLN A 75 -11.85 0.59 -9.89
CA GLN A 75 -11.62 -0.86 -10.00
C GLN A 75 -10.81 -1.45 -8.84
N LEU A 76 -9.89 -0.67 -8.25
CA LEU A 76 -9.05 -1.13 -7.14
C LEU A 76 -9.64 -0.72 -5.79
N ASP A 77 -10.17 0.51 -5.71
CA ASP A 77 -10.68 1.05 -4.44
C ASP A 77 -12.21 0.99 -4.29
N ASN A 78 -12.95 0.53 -5.31
CA ASN A 78 -14.42 0.58 -5.35
C ASN A 78 -14.99 1.98 -5.06
N ASN A 79 -14.29 3.04 -5.51
CA ASN A 79 -14.56 4.45 -5.20
C ASN A 79 -14.55 4.79 -3.70
N GLN A 80 -13.92 3.97 -2.88
CA GLN A 80 -13.72 4.20 -1.46
C GLN A 80 -12.30 4.73 -1.23
N ARG A 81 -12.07 5.26 -0.02
CA ARG A 81 -10.71 5.54 0.41
C ARG A 81 -9.98 4.22 0.62
N HIS A 82 -8.77 4.10 0.09
CA HIS A 82 -7.95 2.91 0.21
C HIS A 82 -7.71 2.60 1.70
N GLU A 83 -8.23 1.48 2.20
CA GLU A 83 -8.11 1.11 3.62
C GLU A 83 -6.69 0.59 3.90
N VAL A 84 -6.11 1.00 5.03
CA VAL A 84 -4.83 0.48 5.50
C VAL A 84 -5.01 -0.37 6.75
N VAL A 85 -4.16 -1.38 6.89
CA VAL A 85 -4.03 -2.21 8.08
C VAL A 85 -2.76 -1.85 8.82
N PHE A 86 -2.90 -1.71 10.14
CA PHE A 86 -1.76 -1.66 11.04
C PHE A 86 -1.47 -3.05 11.60
N LYS A 87 -0.22 -3.52 11.44
CA LYS A 87 0.28 -4.72 12.10
C LYS A 87 1.22 -4.31 13.21
N PHE A 88 0.76 -4.43 14.45
CA PHE A 88 1.56 -4.17 15.64
C PHE A 88 2.40 -5.40 16.02
N MET A 89 3.65 -5.16 16.42
CA MET A 89 4.59 -6.19 16.88
C MET A 89 5.22 -5.78 18.22
N LYS A 90 5.42 -6.75 19.12
CA LYS A 90 6.08 -6.57 20.43
C LYS A 90 7.57 -6.89 20.43
N ASN A 91 7.98 -7.84 19.59
CA ASN A 91 9.32 -8.40 19.64
C ASN A 91 10.22 -7.72 18.59
N LYS A 92 11.26 -7.02 19.06
CA LYS A 92 12.20 -6.29 18.22
C LYS A 92 12.93 -7.18 17.22
N ASP A 93 13.41 -8.34 17.66
CA ASP A 93 14.15 -9.26 16.79
C ASP A 93 13.27 -9.86 15.68
N GLN A 94 11.97 -10.03 15.93
CA GLN A 94 11.02 -10.47 14.88
C GLN A 94 10.74 -9.34 13.89
N PHE A 95 10.56 -8.13 14.39
CA PHE A 95 10.32 -6.95 13.56
C PHE A 95 11.54 -6.63 12.67
N ASP A 96 12.74 -6.62 13.23
CA ASP A 96 13.97 -6.37 12.48
C ASP A 96 14.18 -7.44 11.40
N ARG A 97 13.90 -8.70 11.70
CA ARG A 97 13.94 -9.78 10.70
C ARG A 97 12.90 -9.62 9.60
N GLU A 98 11.70 -9.16 9.92
CA GLU A 98 10.65 -8.90 8.94
C GLU A 98 11.04 -7.74 8.02
N ILE A 99 11.60 -6.66 8.57
CA ILE A 99 12.12 -5.52 7.80
C ILE A 99 13.26 -5.98 6.90
N ASP A 100 14.27 -6.64 7.46
CA ASP A 100 15.40 -7.17 6.72
C ASP A 100 14.95 -8.11 5.59
N ALA A 101 13.98 -8.98 5.86
CA ALA A 101 13.45 -9.90 4.85
C ALA A 101 12.73 -9.15 3.72
N ARG A 102 12.02 -8.06 4.02
CA ARG A 102 11.32 -7.26 3.01
C ARG A 102 12.26 -6.36 2.21
N GLU A 103 13.32 -5.85 2.81
CA GLU A 103 14.31 -5.01 2.11
C GLU A 103 15.28 -5.85 1.28
N LYS A 104 15.70 -7.02 1.77
CA LYS A 104 16.68 -7.88 1.09
C LYS A 104 16.06 -8.77 0.03
N ASN A 105 14.79 -9.10 0.14
CA ASN A 105 14.09 -9.88 -0.86
C ASN A 105 13.23 -8.95 -1.72
N ASP A 106 13.36 -9.06 -3.04
CA ASP A 106 12.47 -8.39 -3.99
C ASP A 106 11.12 -9.11 -3.97
N LEU A 107 10.32 -8.82 -2.94
CA LEU A 107 9.04 -9.46 -2.71
C LEU A 107 8.02 -8.94 -3.73
N ASP A 108 7.55 -9.83 -4.59
CA ASP A 108 6.54 -9.52 -5.58
C ASP A 108 5.22 -9.10 -4.89
N SER A 109 4.79 -7.87 -5.17
CA SER A 109 3.57 -7.27 -4.64
C SER A 109 2.30 -8.05 -5.00
N LYS A 110 2.39 -8.97 -5.97
CA LYS A 110 1.31 -9.91 -6.29
C LYS A 110 1.01 -10.91 -5.16
N PHE A 111 2.01 -11.26 -4.36
CA PHE A 111 1.90 -12.28 -3.32
C PHE A 111 2.09 -11.74 -1.91
N VAL A 112 2.65 -10.55 -1.79
CA VAL A 112 2.95 -9.93 -0.50
C VAL A 112 2.35 -8.55 -0.45
N VAL A 113 1.63 -8.30 0.64
CA VAL A 113 1.11 -6.97 0.95
C VAL A 113 2.26 -5.99 1.14
N GLY A 114 2.22 -4.88 0.39
CA GLY A 114 3.16 -3.77 0.50
C GLY A 114 3.14 -3.13 1.88
N VAL A 115 4.30 -2.65 2.33
CA VAL A 115 4.41 -1.84 3.55
C VAL A 115 4.67 -0.41 3.10
N ASN A 116 3.74 0.50 3.42
CA ASN A 116 3.93 1.93 3.14
C ASN A 116 4.90 2.53 4.14
N HIS A 117 4.72 2.21 5.43
CA HIS A 117 5.52 2.78 6.50
C HIS A 117 5.80 1.79 7.62
N THR A 118 6.95 1.98 8.24
CA THR A 118 7.42 1.23 9.38
C THR A 118 7.69 2.20 10.51
N TYR A 119 7.17 1.91 11.70
CA TYR A 119 7.35 2.76 12.88
C TYR A 119 7.97 1.96 14.02
N ASP A 120 9.07 2.50 14.55
CA ASP A 120 9.71 2.01 15.77
C ASP A 120 9.58 3.07 16.88
N GLY A 121 8.79 2.76 17.90
CA GLY A 121 8.56 3.65 19.03
C GLY A 121 9.83 3.98 19.81
N SER A 122 10.88 3.16 19.77
CA SER A 122 12.15 3.50 20.43
C SER A 122 12.89 4.67 19.76
N THR A 123 12.56 4.96 18.49
CA THR A 123 13.19 6.03 17.70
C THR A 123 12.20 7.10 17.23
N ASN A 124 10.90 6.89 17.41
CA ASN A 124 9.85 7.78 16.93
C ASN A 124 8.88 8.20 18.06
N GLU A 125 9.21 9.31 18.73
CA GLU A 125 8.43 9.87 19.83
C GLU A 125 7.03 10.36 19.41
N VAL A 126 6.89 10.81 18.16
CA VAL A 126 5.59 11.24 17.61
C VAL A 126 4.65 10.05 17.49
N PHE A 127 5.16 8.94 16.97
CA PHE A 127 4.41 7.69 16.88
C PHE A 127 4.03 7.14 18.26
N LEU A 128 4.96 7.15 19.23
CA LEU A 128 4.65 6.78 20.61
C LEU A 128 3.50 7.61 21.20
N SER A 129 3.58 8.94 21.03
CA SER A 129 2.57 9.88 21.51
C SER A 129 1.22 9.63 20.86
N ALA A 130 1.20 9.31 19.56
CA ALA A 130 -0.03 8.99 18.83
C ALA A 130 -0.67 7.68 19.32
N LEU A 131 0.13 6.66 19.64
CA LEU A 131 -0.37 5.40 20.22
C LEU A 131 -1.00 5.63 21.59
N ASP A 132 -0.39 6.46 22.43
CA ASP A 132 -0.91 6.78 23.77
C ASP A 132 -2.22 7.57 23.66
N GLN A 133 -2.30 8.57 22.77
CA GLN A 133 -3.53 9.32 22.50
C GLN A 133 -4.67 8.45 21.97
N ALA A 134 -4.35 7.42 21.18
CA ALA A 134 -5.31 6.48 20.63
C ALA A 134 -5.77 5.41 21.64
N ASN A 135 -5.30 5.45 22.91
CA ASN A 135 -5.46 4.38 23.90
C ASN A 135 -4.97 3.00 23.40
N LEU A 136 -4.07 2.99 22.42
CA LEU A 136 -3.36 1.78 21.96
C LEU A 136 -2.08 1.53 22.77
N GLY A 137 -1.73 2.46 23.66
CA GLY A 137 -0.67 2.31 24.66
C GLY A 137 -0.91 1.14 25.64
N GLU A 138 -2.14 0.62 25.74
CA GLU A 138 -2.50 -0.59 26.50
C GLU A 138 -2.15 -1.91 25.81
N TYR A 139 -1.35 -1.91 24.73
CA TYR A 139 -0.69 -3.11 24.21
C TYR A 139 0.31 -3.74 25.23
N ASN A 140 0.17 -3.44 26.52
CA ASN A 140 1.21 -3.33 27.54
C ASN A 140 0.92 -4.03 28.88
N SER A 141 -0.31 -4.41 29.23
CA SER A 141 -0.50 -5.12 30.50
C SER A 141 -0.38 -6.63 30.32
N SER A 142 0.85 -7.15 30.23
CA SER A 142 1.09 -8.51 30.70
C SER A 142 0.77 -8.56 32.19
N THR A 143 -0.32 -9.21 32.55
CA THR A 143 -0.46 -9.87 33.84
C THR A 143 0.69 -10.88 33.95
N GLY A 144 1.79 -10.47 34.59
CA GLY A 144 3.00 -11.29 34.68
C GLY A 144 4.00 -10.67 35.64
N THR A 145 3.83 -11.00 36.90
CA THR A 145 4.64 -10.63 38.06
C THR A 145 6.16 -10.71 37.84
N SER A 146 6.85 -9.62 38.16
CA SER A 146 8.22 -9.51 38.68
C SER A 146 9.33 -10.36 38.04
N SER A 147 10.24 -9.72 37.29
CA SER A 147 11.65 -9.57 37.69
C SER A 147 12.49 -8.91 36.58
N SER A 148 13.48 -8.16 37.04
CA SER A 148 14.51 -7.42 36.32
C SER A 148 15.07 -8.10 35.06
N SER A 149 14.96 -7.42 33.91
CA SER A 149 16.08 -7.09 33.03
C SER A 149 15.55 -6.26 31.85
N THR A 150 16.39 -5.37 31.35
CA THR A 150 16.15 -4.42 30.25
C THR A 150 15.39 -5.04 29.07
N SER A 151 14.07 -4.87 29.03
CA SER A 151 13.29 -5.09 27.83
C SER A 151 12.78 -3.74 27.40
N SER A 152 13.50 -3.12 26.46
CA SER A 152 13.03 -1.94 25.73
C SER A 152 11.71 -2.34 25.08
N ASP A 153 10.58 -1.90 25.67
CA ASP A 153 9.25 -2.19 25.17
C ASP A 153 9.13 -1.62 23.75
N SER A 154 9.35 -2.49 22.78
CA SER A 154 9.48 -2.09 21.40
C SER A 154 8.06 -1.98 20.85
N ARG A 155 7.51 -0.77 20.87
CA ARG A 155 6.23 -0.46 20.22
C ARG A 155 6.48 -0.34 18.72
N LEU A 156 6.24 -1.42 17.99
CA LEU A 156 6.59 -1.53 16.58
C LEU A 156 5.33 -1.70 15.74
N ALA A 157 5.25 -1.02 14.59
CA ALA A 157 4.12 -1.16 13.68
C ALA A 157 4.55 -1.14 12.22
N PHE A 158 3.89 -1.96 11.42
CA PHE A 158 3.83 -1.85 9.98
C PHE A 158 2.49 -1.22 9.57
N VAL A 159 2.54 -0.31 8.60
CA VAL A 159 1.36 0.17 7.87
C VAL A 159 1.37 -0.49 6.52
N SER A 160 0.31 -1.24 6.23
CA SER A 160 0.16 -2.03 5.03
C SER A 160 -1.13 -1.68 4.32
N LEU A 161 -1.09 -1.67 2.99
CA LEU A 161 -2.27 -1.57 2.13
C LEU A 161 -3.07 -2.88 2.21
N ILE A 162 -4.39 -2.88 1.95
CA ILE A 162 -5.21 -4.12 1.91
C ILE A 162 -5.36 -4.59 0.48
#